data_AF-A0A378BFJ4-F1
#
_entry.id   AF-A0A378BFJ4-F1
#
_cell.length_a   1.000
_cell.length_b   1.000
_cell.length_c   1.000
_cell.angle_alpha   90.00
_cell.angle_beta   90.00
_cell.angle_gamma   90.00
#
_symmetry.space_group_name_H-M   'P 1'
#
loop_
_entity.id
_entity.type
_entity.pdbx_description
1 polymer ?
#
loop_
_entity_poly.entity_id
_entity_poly.type
_entity_poly.pdbx_seq_one_letter_code
_entity_poly.pdbx_strand_id
1 'polypeptide(L)'
;MGDQLSTAKGTLVNFVVKYIKRLVPKYHLPDAISFRSALQHGYRMQYVKPEIVAEDLAFLQYTGGTTGVAKGAMLTHRNMLG
;
A
#
# COMPACT_ATOMS: atom_id res chain seq x y z
N MET A 1 0.27 -11.83 -0.17
CA MET A 1 -0.71 -12.90 -0.41
C MET A 1 -0.50 -14.10 0.50
N GLY A 2 0.68 -14.76 0.51
CA GLY A 2 0.93 -15.86 1.45
C GLY A 2 1.01 -15.44 2.93
N ASP A 3 1.36 -14.18 3.19
CA ASP A 3 1.62 -13.69 4.56
C ASP A 3 0.41 -13.71 5.51
N GLN A 4 -0.81 -13.73 4.96
CA GLN A 4 -2.08 -13.83 5.70
C GLN A 4 -2.56 -15.28 5.89
N LEU A 5 -1.89 -16.26 5.29
CA LEU A 5 -2.22 -17.69 5.44
C LEU A 5 -1.47 -18.29 6.64
N SER A 6 -1.90 -19.47 7.06
CA SER A 6 -1.14 -20.27 8.03
C SER A 6 0.28 -20.54 7.52
N THR A 7 1.25 -20.61 8.43
CA THR A 7 2.69 -20.60 8.11
C THR A 7 3.09 -21.58 7.00
N ALA A 8 2.60 -22.82 7.03
CA ALA A 8 2.91 -23.83 6.01
C ALA A 8 2.35 -23.44 4.62
N LYS A 9 1.08 -23.02 4.56
CA LYS A 9 0.44 -22.61 3.31
C LYS A 9 1.06 -21.32 2.76
N GLY A 10 1.37 -20.37 3.64
CA GLY A 10 1.99 -19.10 3.29
C GLY A 10 3.35 -19.27 2.63
N THR A 11 4.22 -20.13 3.19
CA THR A 11 5.55 -20.41 2.62
C THR A 11 5.45 -21.01 1.22
N LEU A 12 4.56 -21.98 1.01
CA LEU A 12 4.35 -22.60 -0.30
C LEU A 12 3.87 -21.57 -1.33
N VAL A 13 2.86 -20.77 -0.97
CA VAL A 13 2.32 -19.72 -1.86
C VAL A 13 3.40 -18.69 -2.19
N ASN A 14 4.14 -18.20 -1.21
CA ASN A 14 5.22 -17.23 -1.43
C ASN A 14 6.33 -17.80 -2.32
N PHE A 15 6.67 -19.09 -2.16
CA PHE A 15 7.62 -19.77 -3.03
C PHE A 15 7.12 -19.83 -4.49
N VAL A 16 5.89 -20.30 -4.71
CA VAL A 16 5.30 -20.41 -6.04
C VAL A 16 5.24 -19.04 -6.72
N VAL A 17 4.73 -18.02 -6.03
CA VAL A 17 4.58 -16.67 -6.57
C VAL A 17 5.94 -16.04 -6.90
N LYS A 18 6.95 -16.22 -6.05
CA LYS A 18 8.27 -15.62 -6.22
C LYS A 18 9.13 -16.34 -7.27
N TYR A 19 9.20 -17.68 -7.23
CA TYR A 19 10.18 -18.44 -8.01
C TYR A 19 9.59 -19.12 -9.24
N ILE A 20 8.35 -19.64 -9.16
CA ILE A 20 7.70 -20.35 -10.28
C ILE A 20 7.00 -19.36 -11.21
N LYS A 21 6.09 -18.55 -10.65
CA LYS A 21 5.29 -17.59 -11.41
C LYS A 21 6.00 -16.26 -11.63
N ARG A 22 7.09 -16.00 -10.90
CA ARG A 22 7.93 -14.78 -11.00
C ARG A 22 7.10 -13.49 -10.98
N LEU A 23 6.03 -13.48 -10.20
CA LEU A 23 5.08 -12.35 -10.12
C LEU A 23 5.56 -11.26 -9.15
N VAL A 24 6.66 -11.49 -8.44
CA VAL A 24 7.30 -10.49 -7.58
C VAL A 24 8.43 -9.84 -8.38
N PRO A 25 8.29 -8.56 -8.78
CA PRO A 25 9.38 -7.83 -9.43
C PRO A 25 10.60 -7.76 -8.52
N LYS A 26 11.80 -7.75 -9.09
CA LYS A 26 13.00 -7.41 -8.33
C LYS A 26 13.00 -5.90 -8.11
N TYR A 27 12.92 -5.47 -6.87
CA TYR A 27 13.08 -4.09 -6.45
C TYR A 27 14.16 -3.99 -5.38
N HIS A 28 14.81 -2.84 -5.26
CA HIS A 28 15.78 -2.55 -4.22
C HIS A 28 15.25 -1.38 -3.39
N LEU A 29 14.80 -1.69 -2.18
CA LEU A 29 14.31 -0.73 -1.20
C LEU A 29 15.08 -1.00 0.10
N PRO A 30 16.15 -0.25 0.39
CA PRO A 30 17.10 -0.60 1.45
C PRO A 30 16.45 -0.68 2.84
N ASP A 31 15.42 0.13 3.07
CA ASP A 31 14.72 0.19 4.37
C ASP A 31 13.37 -0.55 4.37
N ALA A 32 13.10 -1.39 3.37
CA ALA A 32 11.84 -2.12 3.30
C ALA A 32 11.77 -3.23 4.37
N ILE A 33 10.69 -3.21 5.15
CA ILE A 33 10.33 -4.28 6.08
C ILE A 33 9.28 -5.21 5.47
N SER A 34 9.26 -6.47 5.91
CA SER A 34 8.21 -7.41 5.49
C SER A 34 6.83 -6.96 6.01
N PHE A 35 5.77 -7.29 5.28
CA PHE A 35 4.40 -6.99 5.69
C PHE A 35 4.07 -7.55 7.09
N ARG A 36 4.52 -8.77 7.38
CA ARG A 36 4.34 -9.40 8.70
C ARG A 36 5.06 -8.62 9.81
N SER A 37 6.28 -8.18 9.55
CA SER A 37 7.04 -7.33 10.47
C SER A 37 6.29 -6.02 10.72
N ALA A 38 5.79 -5.35 9.67
CA ALA A 38 5.03 -4.11 9.80
C ALA A 38 3.80 -4.28 10.69
N LEU A 39 3.01 -5.35 10.47
CA LEU A 39 1.85 -5.67 11.29
C LEU A 39 2.22 -5.95 12.76
N GLN A 40 3.31 -6.68 13.00
CA GLN A 40 3.77 -6.99 14.35
C GLN A 40 4.21 -5.74 15.12
N HIS A 41 4.90 -4.80 14.45
CA HIS A 41 5.24 -3.51 15.06
C HIS A 41 3.99 -2.70 15.37
N GLY A 42 3.08 -2.57 14.39
CA GLY A 42 1.84 -1.81 14.55
C GLY A 42 0.87 -2.38 15.59
N TYR A 43 0.82 -3.71 15.76
CA TYR A 43 -0.03 -4.37 16.76
C TYR A 43 0.26 -3.91 18.20
N ARG A 44 1.49 -3.49 18.48
CA ARG A 44 1.92 -3.00 19.80
C ARG A 44 1.77 -1.48 19.97
N MET A 45 1.43 -0.76 18.90
CA MET A 45 1.31 0.70 18.94
C MET A 45 -0.10 1.10 19.35
N GLN A 46 -0.20 2.17 20.14
CA GLN A 46 -1.48 2.80 20.40
C GLN A 46 -1.93 3.55 19.14
N TYR A 47 -3.16 3.30 18.70
CA TYR A 47 -3.77 4.13 17.67
C TYR A 47 -4.04 5.52 18.22
N VAL A 48 -3.38 6.53 17.66
CA VAL A 48 -3.66 7.94 17.91
C VAL A 48 -4.48 8.45 16.73
N LYS A 49 -5.74 8.80 16.99
CA LYS A 49 -6.62 9.37 15.98
C LYS A 49 -6.07 10.75 15.57
N PRO A 50 -5.73 10.99 14.29
CA PRO A 50 -5.32 12.30 13.85
C PRO A 50 -6.52 13.27 13.88
N GLU A 51 -6.24 14.54 14.15
CA GLU A 51 -7.19 15.62 13.85
C GLU A 51 -7.24 15.77 12.32
N ILE A 52 -8.45 15.78 11.76
CA ILE A 52 -8.69 15.90 10.32
C ILE A 52 -9.64 17.08 10.11
N VAL A 53 -9.27 18.02 9.26
CA VAL A 53 -10.09 19.15 8.84
C VAL A 53 -10.52 19.02 7.38
N ALA A 54 -11.52 19.78 6.97
CA ALA A 54 -12.15 19.63 5.65
C ALA A 54 -11.19 19.97 4.50
N GLU A 55 -10.20 20.82 4.77
CA GLU A 55 -9.15 21.27 3.86
C GLU A 55 -8.00 20.26 3.70
N ASP A 56 -7.96 19.22 4.54
CA ASP A 56 -6.94 18.19 4.42
C ASP A 56 -7.10 17.40 3.11
N LEU A 57 -5.97 17.02 2.54
CA LEU A 57 -5.91 16.25 1.31
C LEU A 57 -6.47 14.84 1.53
N ALA A 58 -7.51 14.49 0.78
CA ALA A 58 -8.15 13.18 0.84
C ALA A 58 -7.66 12.25 -0.28
N PHE A 59 -7.50 12.78 -1.51
CA PHE A 59 -7.11 12.00 -2.68
C PHE A 59 -6.14 12.72 -3.60
N LEU A 60 -5.23 11.96 -4.20
CA LEU A 60 -4.45 12.34 -5.37
C LEU A 60 -4.97 11.58 -6.59
N GLN A 61 -5.79 12.24 -7.40
CA GLN A 61 -6.33 11.61 -8.59
C GLN A 61 -5.44 11.88 -9.80
N TYR A 62 -4.84 10.83 -10.35
CA TYR A 62 -4.13 10.91 -11.62
C TYR A 62 -5.03 10.39 -12.74
N THR A 63 -5.20 11.20 -13.79
CA THR A 63 -5.85 10.76 -15.03
C THR A 63 -4.84 10.72 -16.16
N GLY A 64 -4.83 9.60 -16.88
CA GLY A 64 -3.95 9.41 -18.03
C GLY A 64 -4.58 10.00 -19.29
N GLY A 65 -3.94 11.01 -19.88
CA GLY A 65 -4.10 11.29 -21.31
C GLY A 65 -3.15 10.37 -22.08
N THR A 66 -3.61 9.75 -23.16
CA THR A 66 -2.88 8.67 -23.87
C THR A 66 -1.57 9.11 -24.54
N THR A 67 -1.25 10.41 -24.55
CA THR A 67 -0.11 10.96 -25.29
C THR A 67 0.64 12.10 -24.59
N GLY A 68 0.37 12.38 -23.29
CA GLY A 68 0.99 13.50 -22.57
C GLY A 68 1.31 13.21 -21.10
N VAL A 69 2.00 14.14 -20.42
CA VAL A 69 2.27 14.06 -18.98
C VAL A 69 0.94 13.96 -18.22
N ALA A 70 0.80 12.93 -17.38
CA ALA A 70 -0.40 12.71 -16.59
C ALA A 70 -0.68 13.94 -15.70
N LYS A 71 -1.94 14.39 -15.67
CA LYS A 71 -2.38 15.47 -14.80
C LYS A 71 -2.91 14.88 -13.51
N GLY A 72 -2.48 15.45 -12.39
CA GLY A 72 -2.97 15.13 -11.05
C GLY A 72 -3.95 16.20 -10.57
N ALA A 73 -5.05 15.78 -9.93
CA ALA A 73 -5.89 16.65 -9.12
C ALA A 73 -5.71 16.28 -7.64
N MET A 74 -5.50 17.30 -6.81
CA MET A 74 -5.50 17.19 -5.35
C MET A 74 -6.92 17.48 -4.86
N LEU A 75 -7.56 16.50 -4.23
CA LEU A 75 -8.93 16.62 -3.74
C LEU A 75 -8.93 16.59 -2.22
N THR A 76 -9.49 17.64 -1.61
CA THR A 76 -9.68 17.72 -0.16
C THR A 76 -10.92 16.93 0.28
N HIS A 77 -11.05 16.67 1.58
CA HIS A 77 -12.28 16.08 2.13
C HIS A 77 -13.53 16.90 1.78
N ARG A 78 -13.42 18.24 1.80
CA ARG A 78 -14.50 19.17 1.41
C ARG A 78 -14.92 18.98 -0.05
N ASN A 79 -13.96 18.86 -0.97
CA ASN A 79 -14.28 18.69 -2.40
C ASN A 79 -15.06 17.40 -2.68
N MET A 80 -14.86 16.37 -1.86
CA MET A 80 -15.50 15.06 -2.01
C MET A 80 -16.91 14.99 -1.43
N LEU A 81 -17.18 15.72 -0.35
CA LEU A 81 -18.41 15.59 0.42
C LEU A 81 -19.48 16.62 0.04
N GLY A 82 -19.11 17.75 -0.58
CA GLY A 82 -20.04 18.78 -1.04
C GLY A 82 -20.60 19.62 0.10
#